data_AF-Q9VCE2-F1
#
_entry.id   AF-Q9VCE2-F1
#
_cell.length_a   1.000
_cell.length_b   1.000
_cell.length_c   1.000
_cell.angle_alpha   90.00
_cell.angle_beta   90.00
_cell.angle_gamma   90.00
#
_symmetry.space_group_name_H-M   'P 1'
#
loop_
_entity.id
_entity.type
_entity.pdbx_description
1 polymer ?
#
loop_
_entity_poly.entity_id
_entity_poly.type
_entity_poly.pdbx_seq_one_letter_code
_entity_poly.pdbx_strand_id
1 'polypeptide(L)'
;MGINIFINSKYIISCGDHVKCDELYSRIAEKTNLQPGEYYLVSNGKRLEGEISSGDVHCVLRQLGGKGGFGSMLRAIGAQIEKTTNREACRDLSGRRLRDINEEKRVRAWLEKQGEREREAEERKKRKIEKLLAVPKHDFKDDKYEEARANLTEKVNDAFEEGLKQAEENKEKGVEEATSSGTKRKSPAVDKTKAKKKKKGTLWIDDDISGSDSDSDDSEEEPKTQKKAIQN
;
A
#
# COMPACT_ATOMS: atom_id res chain seq x y z
N MET A 1 46.70 -3.20 -59.20
CA MET A 1 45.57 -3.21 -58.24
C MET A 1 45.60 -1.85 -57.57
N GLY A 2 44.78 -0.94 -58.08
CA GLY A 2 44.87 0.47 -57.70
C GLY A 2 44.54 0.73 -56.22
N ILE A 3 44.86 1.95 -55.79
CA ILE A 3 44.56 2.45 -54.46
C ILE A 3 43.18 3.12 -54.50
N ASN A 4 42.21 2.63 -53.75
CA ASN A 4 40.87 3.23 -53.69
C ASN A 4 40.77 4.16 -52.48
N ILE A 5 40.35 5.40 -52.70
CA ILE A 5 40.22 6.39 -51.63
C ILE A 5 38.74 6.58 -51.27
N PHE A 6 38.44 6.48 -49.98
CA PHE A 6 37.09 6.61 -49.43
C PHE A 6 37.01 7.71 -48.37
N ILE A 7 35.94 8.52 -48.35
CA ILE A 7 35.55 9.37 -47.20
C ILE A 7 34.17 8.89 -46.72
N ASN A 8 34.01 8.65 -45.42
CA ASN A 8 32.75 8.21 -44.82
C ASN A 8 32.11 7.03 -45.59
N SER A 9 32.92 6.03 -45.94
CA SER A 9 32.53 4.85 -46.72
C SER A 9 32.02 5.12 -48.14
N LYS A 10 32.21 6.34 -48.67
CA LYS A 10 31.94 6.70 -50.06
C LYS A 10 33.24 6.77 -50.85
N TYR A 11 33.26 6.11 -51.99
CA TYR A 11 34.38 6.16 -52.93
C TYR A 11 34.53 7.55 -53.54
N ILE A 12 35.78 7.99 -53.73
CA ILE A 12 36.09 9.31 -54.31
C ILE A 12 36.94 9.18 -55.56
N ILE A 13 38.10 8.53 -55.44
CA ILE A 13 39.13 8.48 -56.48
C ILE A 13 39.83 7.12 -56.41
N SER A 14 40.21 6.60 -57.57
CA SER A 14 41.19 5.53 -57.70
C SER A 14 42.52 6.11 -58.15
N CYS A 15 43.57 5.71 -57.47
CA CYS A 15 44.95 6.00 -57.82
C CYS A 15 45.62 4.72 -58.36
N GLY A 16 46.70 4.90 -59.12
CA GLY A 16 47.53 3.79 -59.59
C GLY A 16 48.25 3.08 -58.45
N ASP A 17 49.01 2.05 -58.79
CA ASP A 17 49.84 1.31 -57.85
C ASP A 17 51.09 2.14 -57.49
N HIS A 18 51.59 2.05 -56.26
CA HIS A 18 52.80 2.74 -55.75
C HIS A 18 52.76 4.28 -55.75
N VAL A 19 51.86 4.86 -54.95
CA VAL A 19 51.74 6.32 -54.82
C VAL A 19 52.29 6.80 -53.47
N LYS A 20 53.07 7.88 -53.50
CA LYS A 20 53.57 8.55 -52.30
C LYS A 20 52.45 9.25 -51.54
N CYS A 21 52.57 9.35 -50.21
CA CYS A 21 51.63 10.08 -49.37
C CYS A 21 51.29 11.46 -49.91
N ASP A 22 52.31 12.24 -50.29
CA ASP A 22 52.14 13.64 -50.69
C ASP A 22 51.28 13.77 -51.95
N GLU A 23 51.44 12.86 -52.92
CA GLU A 23 50.61 12.82 -54.12
C GLU A 23 49.16 12.47 -53.79
N LEU A 24 48.92 11.58 -52.81
CA LEU A 24 47.57 11.28 -52.34
C LEU A 24 46.93 12.51 -51.69
N TYR A 25 47.65 13.25 -50.85
CA TYR A 25 47.15 14.50 -50.26
C TYR A 25 46.81 15.54 -51.33
N SER A 26 47.66 15.72 -52.35
CA SER A 26 47.39 16.64 -53.47
C SER A 26 46.15 16.24 -54.25
N ARG A 27 46.01 14.96 -54.63
CA ARG A 27 44.83 14.49 -55.39
C ARG A 27 43.53 14.58 -54.59
N ILE A 28 43.59 14.33 -53.28
CA ILE A 28 42.43 14.48 -52.41
C ILE A 28 42.07 15.95 -52.29
N ALA A 29 43.05 16.84 -52.09
CA ALA A 29 42.82 18.29 -52.01
C ALA A 29 42.18 18.85 -53.29
N GLU A 30 42.66 18.45 -54.47
CA GLU A 30 42.09 18.87 -55.77
C GLU A 30 40.64 18.45 -55.97
N LYS A 31 40.26 17.27 -55.45
CA LYS A 31 38.92 16.70 -55.67
C LYS A 31 37.91 17.10 -54.60
N THR A 32 38.37 17.37 -53.37
CA THR A 32 37.50 17.61 -52.22
C THR A 32 37.56 19.05 -51.70
N ASN A 33 38.50 19.87 -52.19
CA ASN A 33 38.82 21.20 -51.68
C ASN A 33 39.15 21.24 -50.17
N LEU A 34 39.58 20.11 -49.60
CA LEU A 34 39.97 19.99 -48.19
C LEU A 34 41.44 20.35 -47.99
N GLN A 35 41.74 21.08 -46.92
CA GLN A 35 43.12 21.40 -46.56
C GLN A 35 43.82 20.17 -45.94
N PRO A 36 45.14 19.96 -46.17
CA PRO A 36 45.87 18.82 -45.61
C PRO A 36 45.81 18.72 -44.07
N GLY A 37 45.58 19.84 -43.39
CA GLY A 37 45.42 19.91 -41.94
C GLY A 37 44.03 19.50 -41.42
N GLU A 38 43.05 19.29 -42.29
CA GLU A 38 41.66 18.96 -41.95
C GLU A 38 41.37 17.47 -41.97
N TYR A 39 42.29 16.65 -42.49
CA TYR A 39 42.09 15.20 -42.58
C TYR A 39 43.37 14.42 -42.28
N TYR A 40 43.24 13.11 -42.21
CA TYR A 40 44.35 12.16 -42.20
C TYR A 40 43.94 10.89 -42.91
N LEU A 41 44.92 10.19 -43.46
CA LEU A 41 44.71 8.95 -44.20
C LEU A 41 44.95 7.73 -43.28
N VAL A 42 44.09 6.73 -43.42
CA VAL A 42 44.16 5.45 -42.71
C VAL A 42 44.09 4.32 -43.71
N SER A 43 45.02 3.38 -43.63
CA SER A 43 44.96 2.12 -44.37
C SER A 43 45.05 0.96 -43.38
N ASN A 44 44.16 -0.03 -43.50
CA ASN A 44 44.11 -1.20 -42.61
C ASN A 44 44.11 -0.83 -41.11
N GLY A 45 43.43 0.26 -40.74
CA GLY A 45 43.32 0.74 -39.36
C GLY A 45 44.56 1.47 -38.81
N LYS A 46 45.62 1.67 -39.60
CA LYS A 46 46.82 2.41 -39.22
C LYS A 46 46.93 3.73 -39.98
N ARG A 47 47.50 4.75 -39.31
CA ARG A 47 47.75 6.05 -39.94
C ARG A 47 48.83 5.90 -41.00
N LEU A 48 48.60 6.53 -42.15
CA LEU A 48 49.51 6.49 -43.26
C LEU A 48 50.67 7.48 -43.08
N GLU A 49 51.91 6.98 -43.13
CA GLU A 49 53.13 7.78 -43.00
C GLU A 49 54.14 7.54 -44.14
N GLY A 50 53.87 6.62 -45.07
CA GLY A 50 54.78 6.28 -46.17
C GLY A 50 54.08 5.77 -47.42
N GLU A 51 54.83 5.15 -48.32
CA GLU A 51 54.32 4.67 -49.61
C GLU A 51 53.30 3.54 -49.43
N ILE A 52 52.23 3.59 -50.24
CA ILE A 52 51.25 2.50 -50.35
C ILE A 52 51.44 1.81 -51.70
N SER A 53 51.61 0.50 -51.67
CA SER A 53 51.65 -0.32 -52.88
C SER A 53 50.26 -0.49 -53.49
N SER A 54 49.26 -0.90 -52.69
CA SER A 54 47.91 -1.20 -53.16
C SER A 54 46.94 -1.39 -51.98
N GLY A 55 45.68 -1.00 -52.14
CA GLY A 55 44.61 -1.26 -51.15
C GLY A 55 43.64 -0.10 -50.95
N ASP A 56 42.75 -0.26 -49.97
CA ASP A 56 41.75 0.75 -49.63
C ASP A 56 42.32 1.74 -48.59
N VAL A 57 42.11 3.03 -48.87
CA VAL A 57 42.54 4.15 -48.05
C VAL A 57 41.33 4.95 -47.63
N HIS A 58 41.16 5.10 -46.32
CA HIS A 58 40.12 5.93 -45.75
C HIS A 58 40.67 7.30 -45.39
N CYS A 59 40.12 8.34 -46.01
CA CYS A 59 40.31 9.72 -45.60
C CYS A 59 39.32 10.04 -44.48
N VAL A 60 39.89 10.37 -43.32
CA VAL A 60 39.15 10.65 -42.09
C VAL A 60 39.30 12.13 -41.75
N LEU A 61 38.18 12.83 -41.70
CA LEU A 61 38.15 14.25 -41.33
C LEU A 61 38.51 14.42 -39.85
N ARG A 62 39.43 15.34 -39.59
CA ARG A 62 39.75 15.83 -38.25
C ARG A 62 38.57 16.67 -37.79
N GLN A 63 37.99 16.25 -36.69
CA GLN A 63 36.99 17.06 -36.02
C GLN A 63 37.72 18.04 -35.13
N LEU A 64 37.33 19.32 -35.18
CA LEU A 64 37.72 20.31 -34.20
C LEU A 64 37.37 19.74 -32.80
N GLY A 65 38.27 19.92 -31.83
CA GLY A 65 38.19 19.27 -30.52
C GLY A 65 36.80 19.36 -29.87
N GLY A 66 36.47 18.39 -29.01
CA GLY A 66 35.14 18.31 -28.38
C GLY A 66 34.65 16.90 -28.08
N LYS A 67 35.34 15.86 -28.57
CA LYS A 67 34.95 14.45 -28.35
C LYS A 67 35.09 13.97 -26.91
N GLY A 68 35.69 14.77 -26.03
CA GLY A 68 35.89 14.46 -24.60
C GLY A 68 34.59 14.37 -23.78
N GLY A 69 33.45 14.80 -24.36
CA GLY A 69 32.15 14.79 -23.69
C GLY A 69 31.65 13.39 -23.31
N PHE A 70 31.92 12.36 -24.12
CA PHE A 70 31.44 11.01 -23.80
C PHE A 70 32.14 10.44 -22.55
N GLY A 71 33.46 10.63 -22.45
CA GLY A 71 34.23 10.20 -21.28
C GLY A 71 33.89 10.99 -20.01
N SER A 72 33.61 12.29 -20.12
CA SER A 72 33.14 13.10 -19.00
C SER A 72 31.71 12.73 -18.58
N MET A 73 30.83 12.44 -19.55
CA MET A 73 29.48 11.93 -19.29
C MET A 73 29.52 10.59 -18.57
N LEU A 74 30.36 9.65 -18.99
CA LEU A 74 30.55 8.38 -18.29
C LEU A 74 31.09 8.57 -16.86
N ARG A 75 32.02 9.52 -16.65
CA ARG A 75 32.49 9.87 -15.30
C ARG A 75 31.40 10.52 -14.45
N ALA A 76 30.60 11.41 -15.02
CA ALA A 76 29.50 12.07 -14.33
C ALA A 76 28.41 11.06 -13.92
N ILE A 77 28.01 10.17 -14.84
CA ILE A 77 27.06 9.10 -14.57
C ILE A 77 27.63 8.12 -13.54
N GLY A 78 28.90 7.72 -13.70
CA GLY A 78 29.57 6.82 -12.74
C GLY A 78 29.67 7.40 -11.33
N ALA A 79 29.75 8.72 -11.18
CA ALA A 79 29.72 9.40 -9.89
C ALA A 79 28.32 9.46 -9.27
N GLN A 80 27.26 9.46 -10.09
CA GLN A 80 25.86 9.45 -9.63
C GLN A 80 25.33 8.04 -9.33
N ILE A 81 25.90 7.01 -9.95
CA ILE A 81 25.50 5.61 -9.71
C ILE A 81 26.15 5.13 -8.41
N GLU A 82 25.35 5.07 -7.34
CA GLU A 82 25.74 4.36 -6.12
C GLU A 82 25.81 2.85 -6.38
N LYS A 83 26.61 2.13 -5.57
CA LYS A 83 26.68 0.67 -5.62
C LYS A 83 25.28 0.09 -5.45
N THR A 84 24.80 -0.68 -6.43
CA THR A 84 23.50 -1.35 -6.34
C THR A 84 23.38 -2.16 -5.04
N THR A 85 22.28 -1.96 -4.31
CA THR A 85 21.96 -2.71 -3.09
C THR A 85 21.20 -4.00 -3.41
N ASN A 86 20.67 -4.13 -4.63
CA ASN A 86 19.96 -5.34 -5.05
C ASN A 86 20.95 -6.46 -5.36
N ARG A 87 21.10 -7.38 -4.40
CA ARG A 87 21.93 -8.58 -4.47
C ARG A 87 21.14 -9.84 -4.82
N GLU A 88 19.84 -9.73 -5.13
CA GLU A 88 18.98 -10.90 -5.33
C GLU A 88 19.36 -11.71 -6.58
N ALA A 89 19.98 -11.04 -7.57
CA ALA A 89 20.48 -11.69 -8.78
C ALA A 89 21.79 -12.47 -8.57
N CYS A 90 22.48 -12.26 -7.45
CA CYS A 90 23.71 -12.97 -7.15
C CYS A 90 23.42 -14.45 -6.86
N ARG A 91 24.42 -15.29 -7.14
CA ARG A 91 24.40 -16.72 -6.78
C ARG A 91 25.08 -16.90 -5.42
N ASP A 92 24.67 -17.91 -4.68
CA ASP A 92 25.38 -18.39 -3.50
C ASP A 92 26.52 -19.36 -3.88
N LEU A 93 27.28 -19.84 -2.89
CA LEU A 93 28.34 -20.83 -3.10
C LEU A 93 27.81 -22.21 -3.52
N SER A 94 26.52 -22.49 -3.31
CA SER A 94 25.86 -23.72 -3.77
C SER A 94 25.40 -23.63 -5.23
N GLY A 95 25.49 -22.44 -5.84
CA GLY A 95 25.03 -22.15 -7.18
C GLY A 95 23.55 -21.81 -7.28
N ARG A 96 22.77 -21.73 -6.20
CA ARG A 96 21.39 -21.22 -6.21
C ARG A 96 21.37 -19.69 -6.25
N ARG A 97 20.30 -19.05 -6.76
CA ARG A 97 20.19 -17.58 -6.71
C ARG A 97 19.69 -17.13 -5.34
N LEU A 98 20.16 -15.97 -4.89
CA LEU A 98 19.72 -15.36 -3.63
C LEU A 98 18.22 -15.04 -3.61
N ARG A 99 17.63 -14.73 -4.77
CA ARG A 99 16.17 -14.59 -4.92
C ARG A 99 15.42 -15.83 -4.44
N ASP A 100 15.78 -16.99 -4.96
CA ASP A 100 15.10 -18.27 -4.67
C ASP A 100 15.19 -18.59 -3.18
N ILE A 101 16.38 -18.40 -2.59
CA ILE A 101 16.62 -18.62 -1.15
C ILE A 101 15.77 -17.67 -0.29
N ASN A 102 15.66 -16.40 -0.68
CA ASN A 102 14.85 -15.43 0.06
C ASN A 102 13.34 -15.73 -0.07
N GLU A 103 12.91 -16.18 -1.25
CA GLU A 103 11.54 -16.62 -1.48
C GLU A 103 11.19 -17.85 -0.63
N GLU A 104 12.07 -18.86 -0.59
CA GLU A 104 11.91 -20.04 0.28
C GLU A 104 11.83 -19.63 1.76
N LYS A 105 12.70 -18.73 2.23
CA LYS A 105 12.67 -18.20 3.60
C LYS A 105 11.37 -17.46 3.90
N ARG A 106 10.88 -16.65 2.97
CA ARG A 106 9.62 -15.91 3.10
C ARG A 106 8.43 -16.86 3.20
N VAL A 107 8.38 -17.90 2.38
CA VAL A 107 7.33 -18.93 2.44
C VAL A 107 7.39 -19.70 3.76
N ARG A 108 8.60 -20.06 4.22
CA ARG A 108 8.79 -20.74 5.51
C ARG A 108 8.29 -19.90 6.69
N ALA A 109 8.69 -18.63 6.76
CA ALA A 109 8.24 -17.72 7.81
C ALA A 109 6.73 -17.45 7.75
N TRP A 110 6.14 -17.43 6.55
CA TRP A 110 4.69 -17.28 6.39
C TRP A 110 3.93 -18.51 6.91
N LEU A 111 4.45 -19.71 6.66
CA LEU A 111 3.88 -20.97 7.13
C LEU A 111 4.01 -21.12 8.65
N GLU A 112 5.16 -20.77 9.23
CA GLU A 112 5.38 -20.75 10.69
C GLU A 112 4.38 -19.82 11.39
N LYS A 113 4.12 -18.64 10.80
CA LYS A 113 3.13 -17.68 11.32
C LYS A 113 1.67 -18.10 11.09
N GLN A 114 1.37 -19.05 10.20
CA GLN A 114 -0.02 -19.50 10.01
C GLN A 114 -0.58 -20.12 11.29
N GLY A 115 0.19 -21.00 11.95
CA GLY A 115 -0.27 -21.67 13.16
C GLY A 115 -0.53 -20.71 14.34
N GLU A 116 0.30 -19.67 14.48
CA GLU A 116 0.06 -18.62 15.48
C GLU A 116 -1.17 -17.78 15.13
N ARG A 117 -1.35 -17.42 13.85
CA ARG A 117 -2.50 -16.64 13.38
C ARG A 117 -3.81 -17.42 13.51
N GLU A 118 -3.81 -18.72 13.22
CA GLU A 118 -4.97 -19.59 13.41
C GLU A 118 -5.33 -19.72 14.88
N ARG A 119 -4.32 -19.92 15.76
CA ARG A 119 -4.56 -19.96 17.22
C ARG A 119 -5.12 -18.64 17.74
N GLU A 120 -4.56 -17.51 17.33
CA GLU A 120 -5.05 -16.18 17.72
C GLU A 120 -6.48 -15.93 17.21
N ALA A 121 -6.77 -16.33 15.96
CA ALA A 121 -8.10 -16.23 15.39
C ALA A 121 -9.11 -17.13 16.12
N GLU A 122 -8.73 -18.36 16.50
CA GLU A 122 -9.54 -19.26 17.32
C GLU A 122 -9.78 -18.71 18.72
N GLU A 123 -8.76 -18.16 19.38
CA GLU A 123 -8.90 -17.51 20.68
C GLU A 123 -9.81 -16.28 20.59
N ARG A 124 -9.67 -15.45 19.55
CA ARG A 124 -10.56 -14.30 19.33
C ARG A 124 -12.00 -14.75 19.10
N LYS A 125 -12.23 -15.82 18.34
CA LYS A 125 -13.56 -16.43 18.16
C LYS A 125 -14.12 -16.96 19.49
N LYS A 126 -13.33 -17.71 20.26
CA LYS A 126 -13.72 -18.22 21.59
C LYS A 126 -14.08 -17.08 22.54
N ARG A 127 -13.25 -16.04 22.64
CA ARG A 127 -13.52 -14.84 23.45
C ARG A 127 -14.79 -14.11 22.99
N LYS A 128 -15.04 -13.97 21.68
CA LYS A 128 -16.28 -13.38 21.14
C LYS A 128 -17.50 -14.23 21.56
N ILE A 129 -17.42 -15.56 21.46
CA ILE A 129 -18.50 -16.47 21.84
C ILE A 129 -18.76 -16.42 23.36
N GLU A 130 -17.71 -16.44 24.19
CA GLU A 130 -17.83 -16.33 25.64
C GLU A 130 -18.46 -14.99 26.06
N LYS A 131 -18.07 -13.89 25.42
CA LYS A 131 -18.69 -12.57 25.65
C LYS A 131 -20.17 -12.53 25.27
N LEU A 132 -20.57 -13.23 24.21
CA LEU A 132 -21.97 -13.32 23.77
C LEU A 132 -22.82 -14.25 24.64
N LEU A 133 -22.23 -15.33 25.17
CA LEU A 133 -22.90 -16.27 26.09
C LEU A 133 -23.01 -15.74 27.51
N ALA A 134 -22.11 -14.84 27.92
CA ALA A 134 -22.19 -14.20 29.23
C ALA A 134 -23.49 -13.39 29.34
N VAL A 135 -24.38 -13.81 30.24
CA VAL A 135 -25.62 -13.08 30.55
C VAL A 135 -25.25 -11.63 30.89
N PRO A 136 -25.86 -10.63 30.23
CA PRO A 136 -25.59 -9.23 30.52
C PRO A 136 -25.80 -8.97 32.02
N LYS A 137 -24.70 -8.69 32.74
CA LYS A 137 -24.77 -8.23 34.12
C LYS A 137 -25.17 -6.77 34.08
N HIS A 138 -26.49 -6.54 34.06
CA HIS A 138 -27.05 -5.21 34.20
C HIS A 138 -27.23 -4.92 35.69
N ASP A 139 -26.26 -4.23 36.27
CA ASP A 139 -26.40 -3.69 37.61
C ASP A 139 -27.24 -2.41 37.53
N PHE A 140 -28.54 -2.53 37.76
CA PHE A 140 -29.45 -1.38 37.84
C PHE A 140 -29.27 -0.68 39.19
N LYS A 141 -28.37 0.32 39.22
CA LYS A 141 -28.17 1.21 40.36
C LYS A 141 -28.69 2.59 39.97
N ASP A 142 -29.92 2.87 40.38
CA ASP A 142 -30.53 4.19 40.27
C ASP A 142 -31.02 4.60 41.66
N ASP A 143 -30.30 5.51 42.30
CA ASP A 143 -30.58 5.98 43.65
C ASP A 143 -32.02 6.52 43.76
N LYS A 144 -32.53 7.18 42.71
CA LYS A 144 -33.91 7.69 42.69
C LYS A 144 -34.94 6.56 42.68
N TYR A 145 -34.63 5.46 42.01
CA TYR A 145 -35.52 4.30 41.98
C TYR A 145 -35.50 3.57 43.33
N GLU A 146 -34.34 3.42 43.95
CA GLU A 146 -34.22 2.82 45.28
C GLU A 146 -34.97 3.64 46.34
N GLU A 147 -34.80 4.97 46.33
CA GLU A 147 -35.57 5.89 47.17
C GLU A 147 -37.07 5.81 46.89
N ALA A 148 -37.48 5.81 45.62
CA ALA A 148 -38.89 5.70 45.25
C ALA A 148 -39.50 4.37 45.70
N ARG A 149 -38.73 3.27 45.65
CA ARG A 149 -39.15 1.94 46.10
C ARG A 149 -39.29 1.89 47.62
N ALA A 150 -38.35 2.48 48.37
CA ALA A 150 -38.45 2.60 49.82
C ALA A 150 -39.68 3.46 50.23
N ASN A 151 -39.86 4.60 49.57
CA ASN A 151 -41.03 5.47 49.79
C ASN A 151 -42.35 4.76 49.44
N LEU A 152 -42.38 3.88 48.43
CA LEU A 152 -43.58 3.12 48.08
C LEU A 152 -43.95 2.13 49.18
N THR A 153 -42.97 1.47 49.79
CA THR A 153 -43.23 0.54 50.91
C THR A 153 -43.79 1.24 52.14
N GLU A 154 -43.29 2.44 52.46
CA GLU A 154 -43.84 3.25 53.55
C GLU A 154 -45.27 3.69 53.25
N LYS A 155 -45.53 4.24 52.05
CA LYS A 155 -46.88 4.67 51.64
C LYS A 155 -47.92 3.54 51.68
N VAL A 156 -47.53 2.31 51.32
CA VAL A 156 -48.43 1.16 51.37
C VAL A 156 -48.75 0.77 52.82
N ASN A 157 -47.77 0.80 53.72
CA ASN A 157 -47.99 0.54 55.14
C ASN A 157 -48.88 1.63 55.76
N ASP A 158 -48.59 2.90 55.49
CA ASP A 158 -49.39 4.03 55.98
C ASP A 158 -50.85 3.93 55.51
N ALA A 159 -51.07 3.64 54.22
CA ALA A 159 -52.43 3.47 53.68
C ALA A 159 -53.16 2.27 54.28
N PHE A 160 -52.44 1.19 54.62
CA PHE A 160 -53.02 0.03 55.30
C PHE A 160 -53.40 0.35 56.75
N GLU A 161 -52.56 1.09 57.47
CA GLU A 161 -52.86 1.56 58.83
C GLU A 161 -54.03 2.54 58.85
N GLU A 162 -54.09 3.50 57.92
CA GLU A 162 -55.24 4.40 57.79
C GLU A 162 -56.52 3.64 57.41
N GLY A 163 -56.43 2.63 56.54
CA GLY A 163 -57.55 1.76 56.19
C GLY A 163 -58.07 0.95 57.39
N LEU A 164 -57.18 0.45 58.25
CA LEU A 164 -57.56 -0.21 59.50
C LEU A 164 -58.23 0.76 60.47
N LYS A 165 -57.69 1.96 60.67
CA LYS A 165 -58.29 3.00 61.52
C LYS A 165 -59.67 3.41 61.03
N GLN A 166 -59.86 3.63 59.72
CA GLN A 166 -61.16 3.94 59.15
C GLN A 166 -62.16 2.78 59.27
N ALA A 167 -61.69 1.52 59.21
CA ALA A 167 -62.55 0.36 59.44
C ALA A 167 -62.97 0.21 60.91
N GLU A 168 -62.12 0.63 61.86
CA GLU A 168 -62.45 0.70 63.28
C GLU A 168 -63.38 1.88 63.60
N GLU A 169 -63.10 3.07 63.06
CA GLU A 169 -63.97 4.25 63.22
C GLU A 169 -65.35 4.06 62.57
N ASN A 170 -65.44 3.42 61.40
CA ASN A 170 -66.72 3.04 60.78
C ASN A 170 -67.43 1.91 61.52
N LYS A 171 -66.74 1.12 62.36
CA LYS A 171 -67.38 0.15 63.27
C LYS A 171 -67.94 0.81 64.53
N GLU A 172 -67.31 1.88 65.01
CA GLU A 172 -67.73 2.60 66.21
C GLU A 172 -68.72 3.76 65.93
N LYS A 173 -68.74 4.29 64.70
CA LYS A 173 -69.66 5.33 64.25
C LYS A 173 -70.51 4.83 63.07
N GLY A 174 -71.68 4.27 63.36
CA GLY A 174 -72.75 4.16 62.36
C GLY A 174 -73.06 2.76 61.85
N VAL A 175 -73.59 1.91 62.73
CA VAL A 175 -74.76 1.11 62.36
C VAL A 175 -75.92 2.09 62.26
N GLU A 176 -76.09 2.78 61.14
CA GLU A 176 -77.34 3.43 60.72
C GLU A 176 -77.09 4.20 59.41
N GLU A 177 -78.00 3.96 58.45
CA GLU A 177 -78.15 4.60 57.14
C GLU A 177 -77.15 4.16 56.04
N ALA A 178 -77.42 3.07 55.33
CA ALA A 178 -78.46 2.95 54.30
C ALA A 178 -78.31 3.95 53.13
N THR A 179 -78.04 3.35 51.97
CA THR A 179 -78.66 3.67 50.68
C THR A 179 -78.16 4.85 49.83
N SER A 180 -77.77 4.46 48.61
CA SER A 180 -78.04 5.16 47.36
C SER A 180 -77.21 6.41 47.03
N SER A 181 -76.25 6.25 46.11
CA SER A 181 -76.25 7.02 44.86
C SER A 181 -75.09 6.57 43.97
N GLY A 182 -75.44 5.98 42.84
CA GLY A 182 -74.50 5.73 41.76
C GLY A 182 -74.13 7.05 41.06
N THR A 183 -72.94 7.13 40.48
CA THR A 183 -72.70 7.99 39.31
C THR A 183 -71.71 7.33 38.37
N LYS A 184 -72.25 6.98 37.20
CA LYS A 184 -71.62 6.48 35.98
C LYS A 184 -70.45 7.37 35.51
N ARG A 185 -69.41 6.74 34.94
CA ARG A 185 -68.73 7.16 33.68
C ARG A 185 -67.88 5.97 33.18
N LYS A 186 -68.47 5.09 32.37
CA LYS A 186 -68.51 5.07 30.89
C LYS A 186 -67.26 4.41 30.30
N SER A 187 -67.46 3.18 29.84
CA SER A 187 -66.54 2.38 29.01
C SER A 187 -66.32 3.03 27.63
N PRO A 188 -65.36 2.51 26.84
CA PRO A 188 -65.82 1.53 25.86
C PRO A 188 -64.94 0.29 25.78
N ALA A 189 -65.63 -0.84 25.73
CA ALA A 189 -65.12 -2.10 25.24
C ALA A 189 -65.14 -2.08 23.69
N VAL A 190 -64.07 -2.61 23.11
CA VAL A 190 -64.00 -3.50 21.93
C VAL A 190 -64.79 -3.10 20.67
N ASP A 191 -64.06 -2.72 19.61
CA ASP A 191 -64.37 -3.04 18.20
C ASP A 191 -63.03 -3.05 17.41
N LYS A 192 -62.48 -4.22 17.07
CA LYS A 192 -62.68 -4.98 15.82
C LYS A 192 -62.40 -4.20 14.52
N THR A 193 -61.34 -4.67 13.86
CA THR A 193 -61.13 -4.81 12.40
C THR A 193 -60.20 -3.84 11.68
N LYS A 194 -59.44 -4.44 10.73
CA LYS A 194 -58.61 -3.89 9.63
C LYS A 194 -57.17 -3.58 10.02
N ALA A 195 -56.24 -4.54 9.94
CA ALA A 195 -55.65 -5.15 8.75
C ALA A 195 -54.97 -4.15 7.79
N LYS A 196 -53.71 -4.48 7.43
CA LYS A 196 -52.77 -3.86 6.45
C LYS A 196 -51.66 -3.06 7.16
N LYS A 197 -50.36 -3.31 6.97
CA LYS A 197 -49.61 -4.11 6.00
C LYS A 197 -48.21 -4.39 6.56
N LYS A 198 -47.74 -5.59 6.27
CA LYS A 198 -46.39 -6.13 6.49
C LYS A 198 -45.32 -5.17 5.96
N LYS A 199 -44.28 -4.90 6.76
CA LYS A 199 -42.92 -4.73 6.26
C LYS A 199 -42.04 -5.76 6.96
N LYS A 200 -41.60 -6.71 6.14
CA LYS A 200 -40.77 -7.85 6.49
C LYS A 200 -39.54 -7.39 7.25
N GLY A 201 -39.28 -8.05 8.37
CA GLY A 201 -37.92 -8.16 8.88
C GLY A 201 -37.06 -8.81 7.80
N THR A 202 -36.13 -8.04 7.28
CA THR A 202 -34.98 -8.48 6.51
C THR A 202 -34.08 -9.22 7.51
N LEU A 203 -34.43 -10.48 7.77
CA LEU A 203 -33.49 -11.54 8.12
C LEU A 203 -32.71 -11.83 6.84
N TRP A 204 -31.78 -10.94 6.49
CA TRP A 204 -30.76 -11.23 5.49
C TRP A 204 -29.58 -11.82 6.25
N ILE A 205 -29.69 -13.12 6.49
CA ILE A 205 -28.53 -13.99 6.54
C ILE A 205 -28.22 -14.27 5.06
N ASP A 206 -27.75 -13.24 4.37
CA ASP A 206 -27.18 -13.32 3.03
C ASP A 206 -25.68 -13.23 3.23
N ASP A 207 -25.05 -14.39 3.23
CA ASP A 207 -23.80 -14.78 2.57
C ASP A 207 -22.55 -13.85 2.53
N ASP A 208 -22.50 -12.77 3.30
CA ASP A 208 -21.33 -11.88 3.43
C ASP A 208 -20.58 -12.06 4.77
N ILE A 209 -20.62 -13.27 5.34
CA ILE A 209 -19.71 -13.69 6.44
C ILE A 209 -18.27 -13.98 5.94
N SER A 210 -17.91 -13.55 4.73
CA SER A 210 -16.53 -13.46 4.28
C SER A 210 -15.81 -12.23 4.86
N GLY A 211 -15.50 -12.29 6.16
CA GLY A 211 -14.17 -11.94 6.68
C GLY A 211 -13.60 -10.53 6.50
N SER A 212 -14.43 -9.48 6.44
CA SER A 212 -13.95 -8.08 6.44
C SER A 212 -14.28 -7.37 7.75
N ASP A 213 -13.62 -7.78 8.85
CA ASP A 213 -13.62 -7.08 10.14
C ASP A 213 -12.40 -6.13 10.15
N SER A 214 -12.51 -5.06 9.36
CA SER A 214 -11.58 -3.94 9.30
C SER A 214 -11.98 -2.94 10.38
N ASP A 215 -11.40 -3.08 11.57
CA ASP A 215 -11.36 -2.03 12.60
C ASP A 215 -10.27 -2.40 13.63
N SER A 216 -9.10 -1.77 13.52
CA SER A 216 -8.29 -1.40 14.67
C SER A 216 -7.27 -0.34 14.26
N ASP A 217 -7.65 0.88 14.58
CA ASP A 217 -6.82 2.05 14.83
C ASP A 217 -5.66 1.65 15.77
N ASP A 218 -4.41 1.78 15.34
CA ASP A 218 -3.25 1.86 16.24
C ASP A 218 -2.15 2.70 15.58
N SER A 219 -1.87 3.82 16.23
CA SER A 219 -1.01 4.91 15.77
C SER A 219 0.34 4.79 16.46
N GLU A 220 1.40 4.47 15.72
CA GLU A 220 2.79 4.66 16.18
C GLU A 220 3.59 5.31 15.03
N GLU A 221 3.83 6.63 15.15
CA GLU A 221 4.78 7.39 14.34
C GLU A 221 6.22 7.05 14.78
N GLU A 222 6.95 6.30 13.95
CA GLU A 222 8.40 6.12 14.10
C GLU A 222 9.18 7.27 13.42
N PRO A 223 10.12 7.96 14.12
CA PRO A 223 10.81 9.12 13.59
C PRO A 223 11.98 8.76 12.66
N LYS A 224 12.08 9.55 11.59
CA LYS A 224 13.13 9.55 10.56
C LYS A 224 14.54 9.50 11.16
N THR A 225 15.26 8.41 10.91
CA THR A 225 16.71 8.31 11.18
C THR A 225 17.49 9.29 10.31
N GLN A 226 18.07 10.31 10.94
CA GLN A 226 19.04 11.22 10.35
C GLN A 226 20.38 10.49 10.16
N LYS A 227 20.83 10.37 8.91
CA LYS A 227 22.20 9.94 8.59
C LYS A 227 23.17 11.06 9.00
N LYS A 228 23.95 10.83 10.06
CA LYS A 228 25.15 11.63 10.34
C LYS A 228 26.27 11.21 9.40
N ALA A 229 26.85 12.21 8.75
CA ALA A 229 28.08 12.11 7.98
C ALA A 229 29.25 11.70 8.89
N ILE A 230 30.05 10.75 8.42
CA ILE A 230 31.37 10.44 9.00
C ILE A 230 32.39 11.27 8.23
N GLN A 231 33.02 12.22 8.94
CA GLN A 231 34.33 12.76 8.59
C GLN A 231 35.39 11.77 9.07
N ASN A 232 36.20 11.29 8.13
CA ASN A 232 37.65 11.05 8.24
C ASN A 232 38.19 10.73 6.85
#